data_AF-A0A972NLB3-F1
#
_entry.id   AF-A0A972NLB3-F1
#
_cell.length_a   1.000
_cell.length_b   1.000
_cell.length_c   1.000
_cell.angle_alpha   90.00
_cell.angle_beta   90.00
_cell.angle_gamma   90.00
#
_symmetry.space_group_name_H-M   'P 1'
#
loop_
_entity.id
_entity.type
_entity.pdbx_description
1 polymer ?
#
loop_
_entity_poly.entity_id
_entity_poly.type
_entity_poly.pdbx_seq_one_letter_code
_entity_poly.pdbx_strand_id
1 'polypeptide(L)' 'MELPEVRRFKDARWTAKITGKKLVDVRQRIQDLSMLDAALATLVQRCSTSKGKVSCPLIDTLMNGGELTQ' A
#
# COMPACT_ATOMS: atom_id res chain seq x y z
N MET A 1 14.83 43.85 27.58
CA MET A 1 13.94 44.08 26.43
C MET A 1 14.36 43.09 25.37
N GLU A 2 13.50 42.08 25.17
CA GLU A 2 13.49 40.97 24.21
C GLU A 2 14.76 40.11 23.95
N LEU A 3 14.58 38.81 24.22
CA LEU A 3 15.54 37.72 24.05
C LEU A 3 15.82 37.44 22.56
N PRO A 4 17.08 37.18 22.17
CA PRO A 4 17.38 36.64 20.85
C PRO A 4 16.94 35.16 20.79
N GLU A 5 16.62 34.68 19.59
CA GLU A 5 16.73 33.25 19.22
C GLU A 5 15.58 32.24 19.43
N VAL A 6 14.31 32.62 19.35
CA VAL A 6 13.21 31.62 19.22
C VAL A 6 12.66 31.40 17.78
N ARG A 7 13.37 31.78 16.71
CA ARG A 7 12.85 31.67 15.32
C ARG A 7 13.79 31.02 14.29
N ARG A 8 14.41 29.88 14.58
CA ARG A 8 15.20 29.14 13.57
C ARG A 8 14.80 27.66 13.40
N PHE A 9 13.50 27.38 13.31
CA PHE A 9 12.97 26.05 13.00
C PHE A 9 12.56 25.87 11.52
N LYS A 10 13.30 26.45 10.56
CA LYS A 10 12.97 26.36 9.12
C LYS A 10 14.19 26.33 8.20
N ASP A 11 15.21 25.55 8.52
CA ASP A 11 16.31 25.34 7.58
C ASP A 11 15.88 24.39 6.46
N ALA A 12 16.02 24.79 5.20
CA ALA A 12 15.58 24.03 4.02
C ALA A 12 16.11 22.58 3.99
N ARG A 13 17.30 22.35 4.57
CA ARG A 13 17.93 21.03 4.69
C ARG A 13 17.14 20.06 5.58
N TRP A 14 16.56 20.56 6.66
CA TRP A 14 15.75 19.74 7.58
C TRP A 14 14.41 19.36 6.94
N THR A 15 13.75 20.32 6.30
CA THR A 15 12.52 20.09 5.54
C THR A 15 12.73 19.08 4.42
N ALA A 16 13.80 19.21 3.64
CA ALA A 16 14.14 18.25 2.58
C ALA A 16 14.35 16.82 3.12
N LYS A 17 15.01 16.69 4.27
CA LYS A 17 15.25 15.39 4.92
C LYS A 17 13.94 14.72 5.37
N ILE A 18 13.04 15.47 6.02
CA ILE A 18 11.76 14.94 6.50
C ILE A 18 10.84 14.58 5.33
N THR A 19 10.72 15.48 4.35
CA THR A 19 9.91 15.23 3.15
C THR A 19 10.45 14.05 2.35
N GLY A 20 11.78 13.93 2.22
CA GLY A 20 12.41 12.79 1.55
C GLY A 20 12.08 11.46 2.21
N LYS A 21 12.14 11.38 3.55
CA LYS A 21 11.73 10.17 4.29
C LYS A 21 10.26 9.85 4.05
N LYS A 22 9.38 10.85 4.19
CA LYS A 22 7.94 10.65 3.98
C LYS A 22 7.62 10.22 2.55
N LEU A 23 8.36 10.73 1.57
CA LEU A 23 8.21 10.35 0.17
C LEU A 23 8.57 8.88 -0.07
N VAL A 24 9.62 8.37 0.58
CA VAL A 24 9.95 6.94 0.55
C VAL A 24 8.82 6.11 1.15
N ASP A 25 8.30 6.51 2.32
CA ASP A 25 7.20 5.80 2.98
C ASP A 25 5.92 5.77 2.11
N VAL A 26 5.60 6.89 1.44
CA VAL A 26 4.44 6.97 0.53
C VAL A 26 4.63 6.07 -0.68
N ARG A 27 5.83 6.04 -1.28
CA ARG A 27 6.12 5.18 -2.43
C ARG A 27 6.05 3.69 -2.08
N GLN A 28 6.53 3.31 -0.90
CA GLN A 28 6.40 1.94 -0.39
C GLN A 28 4.92 1.55 -0.23
N ARG A 29 4.12 2.39 0.41
CA ARG A 29 2.67 2.14 0.57
C ARG A 29 1.94 2.02 -0.76
N ILE A 30 2.28 2.85 -1.75
CA ILE A 30 1.70 2.75 -3.09
C ILE A 30 2.06 1.40 -3.72
N GLN A 31 3.32 0.96 -3.61
CA GLN A 31 3.76 -0.33 -4.13
C GLN A 31 2.99 -1.50 -3.48
N ASP A 32 2.86 -1.49 -2.15
CA ASP A 32 2.12 -2.52 -1.42
C ASP A 32 0.64 -2.57 -1.88
N LEU A 33 0.00 -1.41 -2.00
CA LEU A 33 -1.39 -1.30 -2.45
C LEU A 33 -1.54 -1.76 -3.91
N SER A 34 -0.62 -1.41 -4.80
CA SER A 34 -0.65 -1.86 -6.19
C SER A 34 -0.50 -3.38 -6.31
N MET A 35 0.31 -4.00 -5.46
CA MET A 35 0.43 -5.46 -5.43
C MET A 35 -0.86 -6.13 -4.98
N LEU A 36 -1.49 -5.61 -3.92
CA LEU A 36 -2.78 -6.11 -3.44
C LEU A 36 -3.89 -5.93 -4.47
N ASP A 37 -3.95 -4.77 -5.11
CA ASP A 37 -4.94 -4.48 -6.16
C ASP A 37 -4.81 -5.46 -7.34
N ALA A 38 -3.60 -5.73 -7.81
CA ALA A 38 -3.36 -6.69 -8.89
C ALA A 38 -3.77 -8.13 -8.51
N ALA A 39 -3.48 -8.55 -7.27
CA ALA A 39 -3.88 -9.86 -6.76
C ALA A 39 -5.41 -9.98 -6.68
N LEU A 40 -6.09 -8.96 -6.12
CA LEU A 40 -7.54 -8.92 -6.02
C LEU A 40 -8.21 -8.87 -7.40
N ALA A 41 -7.70 -8.05 -8.33
CA ALA A 41 -8.19 -8.00 -9.70
C ALA A 41 -8.12 -9.37 -10.39
N THR A 42 -7.01 -10.10 -10.18
CA THR A 42 -6.84 -11.46 -10.68
C THR A 42 -7.88 -12.43 -10.10
N LEU A 43 -8.11 -12.36 -8.79
CA LEU A 43 -9.10 -13.22 -8.12
C LEU A 43 -10.53 -12.90 -8.58
N VAL A 44 -10.86 -11.62 -8.74
CA VAL A 44 -12.18 -11.18 -9.24
C VAL A 44 -12.40 -11.71 -10.66
N GLN A 45 -11.42 -11.57 -11.56
CA GLN A 45 -11.52 -12.12 -12.92
C GLN A 45 -11.76 -13.64 -12.94
N ARG A 46 -11.03 -14.39 -12.10
CA ARG A 46 -11.22 -15.85 -11.95
C ARG A 46 -12.62 -16.18 -11.44
N CYS A 47 -13.14 -15.42 -10.48
CA CYS A 47 -14.49 -15.60 -9.95
C CYS A 47 -15.56 -15.31 -11.01
N SER A 48 -15.41 -14.21 -11.77
CA SER A 48 -16.38 -13.81 -12.80
C SER A 48 -16.45 -14.81 -13.96
N THR A 49 -15.35 -15.51 -14.26
CA THR A 49 -15.27 -16.52 -15.32
C THR A 49 -15.73 -17.91 -14.86
N SER A 50 -15.71 -18.20 -13.56
CA SER A 50 -16.22 -19.45 -12.99
C SER A 50 -17.75 -19.46 -12.84
N LYS A 51 -18.50 -19.65 -13.94
CA LYS A 51 -19.95 -19.91 -13.85
C LYS A 51 -20.21 -21.37 -13.42
N GLY A 52 -21.07 -21.55 -12.41
CA GLY A 52 -21.58 -22.86 -12.00
C GLY A 52 -20.75 -23.65 -10.97
N LYS A 53 -19.72 -23.04 -10.35
CA LYS A 53 -18.99 -23.68 -9.24
C LYS A 53 -19.66 -23.37 -7.90
N VAL A 54 -19.86 -24.40 -7.07
CA VAL A 54 -20.44 -24.32 -5.71
C VAL A 54 -19.51 -23.57 -4.74
N SER A 55 -18.20 -23.60 -5.00
CA SER A 55 -17.21 -22.84 -4.23
C SER A 55 -16.66 -21.68 -5.08
N CYS A 56 -16.73 -20.48 -4.52
CA CYS A 56 -16.17 -19.28 -5.12
C CYS A 56 -14.64 -19.30 -4.95
N PRO A 57 -13.84 -19.33 -6.04
CA PRO A 57 -12.37 -19.40 -5.96
C PRO A 57 -11.75 -18.25 -5.17
N LEU A 58 -12.44 -17.10 -5.12
CA LEU A 58 -12.03 -15.93 -4.35
C LEU A 58 -12.17 -16.17 -2.84
N ILE A 59 -13.24 -16.83 -2.40
CA ILE A 59 -13.47 -17.18 -0.98
C ILE A 59 -12.44 -18.21 -0.53
N ASP A 60 -12.22 -19.24 -1.35
CA ASP A 60 -11.26 -20.31 -1.05
C ASP A 60 -9.83 -19.77 -0.88
N THR A 61 -9.38 -18.90 -1.81
CA THR A 61 -8.05 -18.28 -1.74
C THR A 61 -7.88 -17.40 -0.50
N LEU A 62 -8.91 -16.63 -0.12
CA LEU A 62 -8.85 -15.74 1.04
C LEU A 62 -8.94 -16.48 2.38
N MET A 63 -9.69 -17.59 2.44
CA MET A 63 -9.79 -18.42 3.65
C MET A 63 -8.53 -19.24 3.89
N ASN A 64 -7.85 -19.66 2.83
CA ASN A 64 -6.65 -20.51 2.91
C ASN A 64 -5.32 -19.70 2.88
N GLY A 65 -5.37 -18.37 3.03
CA GLY A 65 -4.17 -17.55 3.18
C GLY A 65 -3.38 -17.30 1.88
N GLY A 66 -4.02 -17.39 0.72
CA GLY A 66 -3.41 -17.02 -0.56
C GLY A 66 -2.54 -18.10 -1.20
N GLU A 67 -2.61 -19.36 -0.75
CA GLU A 67 -1.97 -20.47 -1.43
C GLU A 67 -2.69 -20.75 -2.75
N LEU A 68 -2.24 -20.08 -3.82
CA LEU A 68 -2.66 -20.36 -5.18
C LEU A 68 -2.08 -21.73 -5.57
N THR A 69 -2.79 -22.81 -5.21
CA THR A 69 -2.46 -24.13 -5.74
C THR A 69 -2.56 -24.07 -7.26
N GLN A 70 -1.41 -24.35 -7.88
CA GLN A 70 -1.10 -24.26 -9.31
C GLN A 70 -1.92 -25.22 -10.15
#